data_AF-T1GJM5-F1
#
_entry.id   AF-T1GJM5-F1
#
_cell.length_a   1.000
_cell.length_b   1.000
_cell.length_c   1.000
_cell.angle_alpha   90.00
_cell.angle_beta   90.00
_cell.angle_gamma   90.00
#
_symmetry.space_group_name_H-M   'P 1'
#
loop_
_entity.id
_entity.type
_entity.pdbx_description
1 polymer ?
#
loop_
_entity_poly.entity_id
_entity_poly.type
_entity_poly.pdbx_seq_one_letter_code
_entity_poly.pdbx_strand_id
1 'polypeptide(L)'
;MYRSRIRTTLLGNNGKLPESIDLHGHAVAKMDKEKIFTEDLESSLRKKYDAKVRQVLPYLALNEVFIGEALSARVSHLQLALDHSDTINKTKCSGLCVSTGTGSTSWHTSINRITSEDVKDLLKILPNVFGKQSEQNLDKIADEFNNRLLFPPERAPS
;
A
#
# COMPACT_ATOMS: atom_id res chain seq x y z
N MET A 1 22.65 -0.89 -7.43
CA MET A 1 21.40 -1.20 -6.69
C MET A 1 20.23 -0.75 -7.55
N TYR A 2 19.46 -1.67 -8.10
CA TYR A 2 18.27 -1.33 -8.88
C TYR A 2 17.12 -0.99 -7.92
N ARG A 3 16.45 0.13 -8.16
CA ARG A 3 15.22 0.47 -7.42
C ARG A 3 14.04 0.06 -8.29
N SER A 4 13.21 -0.84 -7.79
CA SER A 4 11.92 -1.13 -8.40
C SER A 4 10.95 0.04 -8.19
N ARG A 5 9.94 0.10 -9.04
CA ARG A 5 8.86 1.10 -8.96
C ARG A 5 7.54 0.41 -9.19
N ILE A 6 6.48 0.91 -8.56
CA ILE A 6 5.13 0.38 -8.71
C ILE A 6 4.51 0.99 -9.97
N ARG A 7 4.04 0.12 -10.86
CA ARG A 7 3.23 0.51 -12.02
C ARG A 7 1.75 0.28 -11.69
N THR A 8 0.95 1.32 -11.78
CA THR A 8 -0.50 1.24 -11.56
C THR A 8 -1.24 1.20 -12.88
N THR A 9 -2.16 0.24 -13.02
CA THR A 9 -3.08 0.15 -14.15
C THR A 9 -4.50 0.19 -13.62
N LEU A 10 -5.30 1.13 -14.13
CA LEU A 10 -6.73 1.22 -13.84
C LEU A 10 -7.51 0.41 -14.88
N LEU A 11 -8.49 -0.35 -14.41
CA LEU A 11 -9.44 -1.10 -15.23
C LEU A 11 -10.85 -0.60 -14.93
N GLY A 12 -11.67 -0.41 -15.96
CA GLY A 12 -13.04 0.12 -15.82
C GLY A 12 -14.05 -0.62 -16.68
N ASN A 13 -15.25 -0.86 -16.15
CA ASN A 13 -16.34 -1.57 -16.85
C ASN A 13 -17.34 -0.63 -17.54
N ASN A 14 -17.43 0.61 -17.07
CA ASN A 14 -18.39 1.62 -17.56
C ASN A 14 -17.87 2.47 -18.74
N GLY A 15 -16.67 2.17 -19.25
CA GLY A 15 -16.04 2.92 -20.35
C GLY A 15 -15.57 4.33 -19.99
N LYS A 16 -15.63 4.74 -18.71
CA LYS A 16 -15.12 6.03 -18.23
C LYS A 16 -14.27 5.83 -16.98
N LEU A 17 -12.97 6.10 -17.10
CA LEU A 17 -12.06 6.12 -15.96
C LEU A 17 -12.03 7.53 -15.35
N PRO A 18 -11.85 7.65 -14.02
CA PRO A 18 -11.79 8.94 -13.36
C PRO A 18 -10.56 9.73 -13.83
N GLU A 19 -10.70 11.06 -13.92
CA GLU A 19 -9.55 11.94 -14.11
C GLU A 19 -8.71 12.01 -12.83
N SER A 20 -7.39 12.03 -12.98
CA SER A 20 -6.47 12.21 -11.86
C SER A 20 -6.56 13.63 -11.33
N ILE A 21 -6.70 13.78 -10.01
CA ILE A 21 -6.63 15.04 -9.30
C ILE A 21 -5.30 15.08 -8.55
N ASP A 22 -4.52 16.15 -8.75
CA ASP A 22 -3.33 16.40 -7.96
C ASP A 22 -3.76 16.94 -6.58
N LEU A 23 -3.44 16.19 -5.53
CA LEU A 23 -3.75 16.54 -4.15
C LEU A 23 -2.71 17.49 -3.54
N HIS A 24 -1.54 17.63 -4.16
CA HIS A 24 -0.45 18.49 -3.68
C HIS A 24 -0.48 19.84 -4.40
N GLY A 25 -1.54 20.63 -4.20
CA GLY A 25 -1.80 21.93 -4.85
C GLY A 25 -0.76 23.05 -4.70
N HIS A 26 0.50 22.73 -4.37
CA HIS A 26 1.67 23.61 -4.30
C HIS A 26 2.86 23.14 -5.18
N ALA A 27 2.68 22.19 -6.11
CA ALA A 27 3.71 21.90 -7.11
C ALA A 27 3.57 22.85 -8.32
N VAL A 28 4.64 23.59 -8.61
CA VAL A 28 4.76 24.54 -9.75
C VAL A 28 4.64 23.85 -11.12
N ALA A 29 4.68 22.52 -11.17
CA ALA A 29 4.26 21.76 -12.33
C ALA A 29 2.86 21.22 -12.04
N LYS A 30 1.84 21.68 -12.80
CA LYS A 30 0.67 20.81 -13.04
C LYS A 30 1.26 19.45 -13.36
N MET A 31 0.93 18.38 -12.62
CA MET A 31 1.27 17.01 -13.02
C MET A 31 1.06 16.96 -14.54
N ASP A 32 2.16 16.89 -15.30
CA ASP A 32 2.09 17.07 -16.75
C ASP A 32 1.07 16.04 -17.19
N LYS A 33 -0.09 16.51 -17.63
CA LYS A 33 -1.17 15.63 -18.08
C LYS A 33 -0.68 15.06 -19.41
N GLU A 34 0.34 14.22 -19.35
CA GLU A 34 0.67 13.28 -20.41
C GLU A 34 -0.66 12.66 -20.79
N LYS A 35 -0.98 12.72 -22.07
CA LYS A 35 -2.26 12.20 -22.57
C LYS A 35 -2.33 10.75 -22.14
N ILE A 36 -3.16 10.47 -21.15
CA ILE A 36 -3.34 9.12 -20.68
C ILE A 36 -4.29 8.45 -21.67
N PHE A 37 -3.77 7.48 -22.42
CA PHE A 37 -4.56 6.76 -23.39
C PHE A 37 -5.36 5.67 -22.68
N THR A 38 -6.68 5.69 -22.89
CA THR A 38 -7.56 4.60 -22.50
C THR A 38 -7.65 3.64 -23.68
N GLU A 39 -7.33 2.38 -23.43
CA GLU A 39 -7.33 1.32 -24.43
C GLU A 39 -8.45 0.31 -24.16
N ASP A 40 -8.95 -0.31 -25.23
CA ASP A 40 -9.82 -1.47 -25.12
C ASP A 40 -9.05 -2.65 -24.52
N LEU A 41 -9.63 -3.26 -23.48
CA LEU A 41 -9.02 -4.41 -22.83
C LEU A 41 -9.16 -5.66 -23.72
N GLU A 42 -8.20 -6.56 -23.71
CA GLU A 42 -8.26 -7.82 -24.47
C GLU A 42 -9.41 -8.72 -23.96
N SER A 43 -10.08 -9.47 -24.85
CA SER A 43 -11.23 -10.32 -24.54
C SER A 43 -11.02 -11.26 -23.35
N SER A 44 -9.82 -11.84 -23.21
CA SER A 44 -9.42 -12.72 -22.11
C SER A 44 -9.46 -12.00 -20.75
N LEU A 45 -8.88 -10.81 -20.69
CA LEU A 45 -8.83 -9.96 -19.49
C LEU A 45 -10.16 -9.30 -19.18
N ARG A 46 -10.99 -8.99 -20.21
CA ARG A 46 -12.36 -8.47 -20.01
C ARG A 46 -13.20 -9.39 -19.15
N LYS A 47 -13.17 -10.69 -19.48
CA LYS A 47 -13.90 -11.71 -18.72
C LYS A 47 -13.33 -11.90 -17.31
N LYS A 48 -12.01 -11.84 -17.18
CA LYS A 48 -11.33 -12.06 -15.89
C LYS A 48 -11.57 -10.95 -14.87
N TYR A 49 -11.50 -9.70 -15.30
CA TYR A 49 -11.60 -8.53 -14.42
C TYR A 49 -12.96 -7.85 -14.42
N ASP A 50 -13.91 -8.35 -15.23
CA ASP A 50 -15.17 -7.66 -15.51
C ASP A 50 -14.94 -6.18 -15.85
N ALA A 51 -14.04 -5.93 -16.80
CA ALA A 51 -13.63 -4.60 -17.23
C ALA A 51 -13.60 -4.50 -18.75
N LYS A 52 -13.87 -3.32 -19.30
CA LYS A 52 -13.88 -3.08 -20.75
C LYS A 52 -12.67 -2.27 -21.21
N VAL A 53 -12.24 -1.34 -20.37
CA VAL A 53 -11.15 -0.41 -20.68
C VAL A 53 -10.00 -0.54 -19.70
N ARG A 54 -8.81 -0.20 -20.18
CA ARG A 54 -7.57 -0.18 -19.42
C ARG A 54 -6.89 1.17 -19.58
N GLN A 55 -6.29 1.64 -18.50
CA GLN A 55 -5.43 2.82 -18.51
C GLN A 55 -4.21 2.58 -17.63
N VAL A 56 -3.03 2.56 -18.24
CA VAL A 56 -1.77 2.54 -17.50
C VAL A 56 -1.46 3.96 -17.07
N LEU A 57 -1.28 4.20 -15.77
CA LEU A 57 -0.87 5.53 -15.31
C LEU A 57 0.56 5.80 -15.76
N PRO A 58 0.87 7.02 -16.25
CA PRO A 58 2.21 7.35 -16.76
C PRO A 58 3.26 7.42 -15.65
N TYR A 59 2.82 7.48 -14.40
CA TYR A 59 3.68 7.63 -13.23
C TYR A 59 4.01 6.28 -12.62
N LEU A 60 5.31 6.07 -12.38
CA LEU A 60 5.81 4.94 -11.61
C LEU A 60 6.11 5.43 -10.18
N ALA A 61 5.41 4.88 -9.19
CA ALA A 61 5.62 5.28 -7.81
C ALA A 61 6.92 4.66 -7.28
N LEU A 62 7.79 5.49 -6.70
CA LEU A 62 9.07 5.04 -6.17
C LEU A 62 8.91 4.30 -4.84
N ASN A 63 8.07 4.82 -3.95
CA ASN A 63 7.95 4.33 -2.59
C ASN A 63 6.65 3.54 -2.41
N GLU A 64 5.50 4.23 -2.44
CA GLU A 64 4.21 3.60 -2.19
C GLU A 64 3.08 4.07 -3.12
N VAL A 65 2.05 3.24 -3.24
CA VAL A 65 0.73 3.58 -3.77
C VAL A 65 -0.31 3.28 -2.70
N PHE A 66 -1.14 4.27 -2.38
CA PHE A 66 -2.29 4.11 -1.50
C PHE A 66 -3.58 3.97 -2.29
N ILE A 67 -4.46 3.09 -1.83
CA ILE A 67 -5.81 2.91 -2.37
C ILE A 67 -6.80 2.88 -1.21
N GLY A 68 -7.80 3.74 -1.21
CA GLY A 68 -8.83 3.76 -0.19
C GLY A 68 -10.07 4.54 -0.63
N GLU A 69 -11.10 4.49 0.19
CA GLU A 69 -12.27 5.33 0.05
C GLU A 69 -11.91 6.82 0.16
N ALA A 70 -12.54 7.65 -0.67
CA ALA A 70 -12.31 9.10 -0.66
C ALA A 70 -12.84 9.77 0.61
N LEU A 71 -13.88 9.20 1.22
CA LEU A 71 -14.43 9.66 2.50
C LEU A 71 -13.84 8.82 3.63
N SER A 72 -13.05 9.46 4.50
CA SER A 72 -12.34 8.79 5.60
C SER A 72 -13.26 8.08 6.62
N ALA A 73 -14.54 8.48 6.69
CA ALA A 73 -15.54 7.82 7.53
C ALA A 73 -16.07 6.49 6.96
N ARG A 74 -15.74 6.17 5.69
CA ARG A 74 -16.22 4.96 5.02
C ARG A 74 -15.14 3.89 5.01
N VAL A 75 -15.59 2.64 5.13
CA VAL A 75 -14.73 1.47 5.05
C VAL A 75 -14.46 1.12 3.58
N SER A 76 -13.21 0.86 3.24
CA SER A 76 -12.82 0.34 1.94
C SER A 76 -13.11 -1.16 1.87
N HIS A 77 -13.93 -1.56 0.90
CA HIS A 77 -14.23 -2.96 0.60
C HIS A 77 -13.40 -3.41 -0.59
N LEU A 78 -12.36 -4.20 -0.33
CA LEU A 78 -11.41 -4.62 -1.36
C LEU A 78 -11.52 -6.10 -1.65
N GLN A 79 -11.37 -6.43 -2.93
CA GLN A 79 -11.17 -7.79 -3.44
C GLN A 79 -9.75 -7.86 -4.01
N LEU A 80 -8.91 -8.72 -3.43
CA LEU A 80 -7.49 -8.80 -3.74
C LEU A 80 -7.17 -10.14 -4.38
N ALA A 81 -6.49 -10.10 -5.52
CA ALA A 81 -5.91 -11.26 -6.19
C ALA A 81 -4.42 -10.99 -6.40
N LEU A 82 -3.58 -11.98 -6.08
CA LEU A 82 -2.13 -11.89 -6.27
C LEU A 82 -1.75 -12.63 -7.55
N ASP A 83 -0.82 -12.10 -8.33
CA ASP A 83 -0.32 -12.73 -9.56
C ASP A 83 -1.41 -13.17 -10.53
N HIS A 84 -2.49 -12.38 -10.61
CA HIS A 84 -3.67 -12.69 -11.39
C HIS A 84 -4.33 -14.05 -11.02
N SER A 85 -4.19 -14.53 -9.78
CA SER A 85 -4.82 -15.77 -9.31
C SER A 85 -6.35 -15.67 -9.31
N ASP A 86 -7.04 -16.80 -9.47
CA ASP A 86 -8.50 -16.87 -9.31
C ASP A 86 -8.94 -16.83 -7.83
N THR A 87 -7.99 -16.99 -6.90
CA THR A 87 -8.26 -16.83 -5.46
C THR A 87 -8.42 -15.36 -5.11
N ILE A 88 -9.64 -15.00 -4.69
CA ILE A 88 -9.99 -13.64 -4.28
C ILE A 88 -10.07 -13.56 -2.77
N ASN A 89 -9.21 -12.73 -2.18
CA ASN A 89 -9.26 -12.37 -0.77
C ASN A 89 -10.12 -11.12 -0.58
N LYS A 90 -11.20 -11.25 0.19
CA LYS A 90 -12.09 -10.13 0.51
C LYS A 90 -11.67 -9.51 1.83
N THR A 91 -11.44 -8.21 1.86
CA THR A 91 -11.05 -7.49 3.08
C THR A 91 -11.83 -6.18 3.25
N LYS A 92 -12.07 -5.82 4.51
CA LYS A 92 -12.62 -4.54 4.92
C LYS A 92 -11.54 -3.80 5.70
N CYS A 93 -11.16 -2.62 5.26
CA CYS A 93 -10.04 -1.88 5.83
C CYS A 93 -10.22 -0.37 5.63
N SER A 94 -9.36 0.44 6.24
CA SER A 94 -9.30 1.88 5.96
C SER A 94 -8.70 2.16 4.57
N GLY A 95 -7.87 1.26 4.06
CA GLY A 95 -7.27 1.30 2.73
C GLY A 95 -6.13 0.30 2.60
N LEU A 96 -5.53 0.24 1.41
CA LEU A 96 -4.41 -0.61 1.05
C LEU A 96 -3.20 0.26 0.70
N CYS A 97 -2.07 0.03 1.36
CA CYS A 97 -0.79 0.61 1.02
C CYS A 97 0.10 -0.46 0.38
N VAL A 98 0.50 -0.25 -0.87
CA VAL A 98 1.46 -1.10 -1.58
C VAL A 98 2.79 -0.37 -1.60
N SER A 99 3.84 -0.99 -1.05
CA SER A 99 5.18 -0.37 -0.90
C SER A 99 6.26 -1.18 -1.61
N THR A 100 7.24 -0.52 -2.20
CA THR A 100 8.48 -1.18 -2.65
C THR A 100 9.36 -1.55 -1.46
N GLY A 101 10.36 -2.43 -1.66
CA GLY A 101 11.32 -2.75 -0.60
C GLY A 101 12.01 -1.50 -0.03
N THR A 102 12.42 -0.57 -0.89
CA THR A 102 12.94 0.74 -0.46
C THR A 102 11.87 1.68 0.10
N GLY A 103 10.63 1.58 -0.37
CA GLY A 103 9.50 2.35 0.17
C GLY A 103 9.13 1.94 1.59
N SER A 104 9.46 0.71 2.00
CA SER A 104 9.11 0.19 3.32
C SER A 104 9.56 1.07 4.49
N THR A 105 10.65 1.84 4.34
CA THR A 105 11.20 2.77 5.34
C THR A 105 10.46 4.11 5.44
N SER A 106 9.45 4.37 4.60
CA SER A 106 8.77 5.67 4.50
C SER A 106 7.41 5.64 5.21
N TRP A 107 6.30 5.70 4.47
CA TRP A 107 4.98 5.77 5.09
C TRP A 107 4.59 4.45 5.74
N HIS A 108 4.99 3.32 5.15
CA HIS A 108 4.81 1.98 5.71
C HIS A 108 5.38 1.84 7.14
N THR A 109 6.65 2.22 7.38
CA THR A 109 7.20 2.25 8.74
C THR A 109 6.44 3.24 9.62
N SER A 110 6.09 4.41 9.08
CA SER A 110 5.48 5.48 9.88
C SER A 110 4.14 5.09 10.50
N ILE A 111 3.32 4.30 9.81
CA ILE A 111 2.00 3.85 10.29
C ILE A 111 2.06 2.58 11.17
N ASN A 112 3.15 1.83 11.11
CA ASN A 112 3.28 0.55 11.82
C ASN A 112 4.28 0.58 12.99
N ARG A 113 5.12 1.62 13.09
CA ARG A 113 6.11 1.72 14.18
C ARG A 113 5.44 1.85 15.53
N ILE A 114 6.09 1.31 16.54
CA ILE A 114 5.74 1.48 17.94
C ILE A 114 6.82 2.27 18.67
N THR A 115 6.42 2.97 19.71
CA THR A 115 7.29 3.72 20.63
C THR A 115 7.55 2.90 21.90
N SER A 116 8.57 3.30 22.66
CA SER A 116 8.84 2.70 23.97
C SER A 116 7.68 2.88 24.95
N GLU A 117 6.85 3.92 24.78
CA GLU A 117 5.63 4.10 25.59
C GLU A 117 4.54 3.11 25.18
N ASP A 118 4.36 2.82 23.89
CA ASP A 118 3.45 1.76 23.43
C ASP A 118 3.84 0.39 24.01
N VAL A 119 5.15 0.09 24.03
CA VAL A 119 5.68 -1.13 24.64
C VAL A 119 5.39 -1.15 26.15
N LYS A 120 5.62 -0.03 26.84
CA LYS A 120 5.36 0.09 28.28
C LYS A 120 3.88 -0.11 28.62
N ASP A 121 2.98 0.48 27.83
CA ASP A 121 1.54 0.29 28.00
C ASP A 121 1.13 -1.16 27.77
N LEU A 122 1.71 -1.82 26.78
CA LEU A 122 1.52 -3.24 26.55
C LEU A 122 2.04 -4.08 27.73
N LEU A 123 3.23 -3.78 28.29
CA LEU A 123 3.77 -4.46 29.46
C LEU A 123 2.92 -4.28 30.73
N LYS A 124 2.10 -3.21 30.85
CA LYS A 124 1.18 -3.04 31.99
C LYS A 124 0.02 -4.04 31.95
N ILE A 125 -0.42 -4.45 30.75
CA ILE A 125 -1.55 -5.38 30.57
C ILE A 125 -1.12 -6.84 30.43
N LEU A 126 0.10 -7.10 29.94
CA LEU A 126 0.63 -8.46 29.77
C LEU A 126 0.59 -9.34 31.03
N PRO A 127 0.84 -8.83 32.25
CA PRO A 127 0.79 -9.66 33.47
C PRO A 127 -0.55 -10.34 33.71
N ASN A 128 -1.64 -9.75 33.24
CA ASN A 128 -2.98 -10.33 33.35
C ASN A 128 -3.17 -11.53 32.40
N VAL A 129 -2.31 -11.67 31.39
CA VAL A 129 -2.40 -12.70 30.34
C VAL A 129 -1.32 -13.76 30.52
N PHE A 130 -0.09 -13.36 30.87
CA PHE A 130 1.09 -14.21 30.88
C PHE A 130 1.87 -14.22 32.22
N GLY A 131 1.35 -13.55 33.26
CA GLY A 131 2.04 -13.40 34.55
C GLY A 131 3.09 -12.29 34.56
N LYS A 132 3.61 -11.96 35.75
CA LYS A 132 4.56 -10.85 35.94
C LYS A 132 5.79 -11.02 35.04
N GLN A 133 6.05 -10.00 34.23
CA GLN A 133 7.25 -9.91 33.41
C GLN A 133 8.40 -9.31 34.25
N SER A 134 9.62 -9.77 34.02
CA SER A 134 10.83 -9.13 34.56
C SER A 134 11.01 -7.72 33.98
N GLU A 135 11.85 -6.89 34.58
CA GLU A 135 12.24 -5.62 33.96
C GLU A 135 12.77 -5.86 32.54
N GLN A 136 12.19 -5.15 31.57
CA GLN A 136 12.55 -5.22 30.16
C GLN A 136 13.13 -3.88 29.70
N ASN A 137 14.08 -3.92 28.77
CA ASN A 137 14.54 -2.72 28.08
C ASN A 137 13.54 -2.34 27.00
N LEU A 138 12.76 -1.29 27.25
CA LEU A 138 11.66 -0.84 26.38
C LEU A 138 12.15 -0.40 25.00
N ASP A 139 13.24 0.37 24.96
CA ASP A 139 13.81 0.90 23.71
C ASP A 139 14.29 -0.25 22.82
N LYS A 140 14.98 -1.23 23.41
CA LYS A 140 15.45 -2.40 22.68
C LYS A 140 14.30 -3.21 22.06
N ILE A 141 13.18 -3.37 22.78
CA ILE A 141 12.00 -4.08 22.25
C ILE A 141 11.36 -3.30 21.12
N ALA A 142 11.18 -1.99 21.29
CA ALA A 142 10.62 -1.12 20.25
C ALA A 142 11.49 -1.14 18.99
N ASP A 143 12.81 -1.02 19.15
CA ASP A 143 13.78 -1.09 18.04
C ASP A 143 13.75 -2.45 17.36
N GLU A 144 13.74 -3.56 18.12
CA GLU A 144 13.67 -4.90 17.54
C GLU A 144 12.39 -5.12 16.75
N PHE A 145 11.24 -4.65 17.25
CA PHE A 145 9.98 -4.70 16.52
C PHE A 145 10.03 -3.83 15.25
N ASN A 146 10.44 -2.58 15.36
CA ASN A 146 10.46 -1.62 14.26
C ASN A 146 11.41 -2.07 13.14
N ASN A 147 12.55 -2.70 13.46
CA ASN A 147 13.46 -3.27 12.48
C ASN A 147 12.85 -4.41 11.66
N ARG A 148 11.88 -5.15 12.22
CA ARG A 148 11.16 -6.21 11.49
C ARG A 148 10.14 -5.67 10.49
N LEU A 149 9.80 -4.38 10.57
CA LEU A 149 8.94 -3.72 9.59
C LEU A 149 9.68 -3.39 8.28
N LEU A 150 11.01 -3.47 8.27
CA LEU A 150 11.82 -3.11 7.13
C LEU A 150 11.96 -4.28 6.17
N PHE A 151 11.57 -4.08 4.92
CA PHE A 151 11.78 -5.05 3.86
C PHE A 151 13.09 -4.78 3.15
N PRO A 152 13.92 -5.81 2.89
CA PRO A 152 15.14 -5.60 2.14
C PRO A 152 14.81 -5.08 0.73
N PRO A 153 15.70 -4.28 0.14
CA PRO A 153 15.58 -3.89 -1.25
C PRO A 153 15.58 -5.14 -2.14
N GLU A 154 14.76 -5.10 -3.19
CA GLU A 154 14.58 -6.21 -4.13
C GLU A 154 15.92 -6.59 -4.76
N ARG A 155 16.27 -7.88 -4.75
CA ARG A 155 17.46 -8.38 -5.48
C ARG A 155 17.16 -8.30 -6.99
N ALA A 156 18.19 -8.01 -7.78
CA ALA A 156 18.06 -8.02 -9.24
C ALA A 156 17.56 -9.41 -9.70
N PRO A 157 16.63 -9.49 -10.67
CA PRO A 157 16.26 -10.79 -11.24
C PRO A 157 17.50 -11.45 -11.84
N SER A 158 17.73 -12.72 -11.48
CA SER A 158 18.79 -13.58 -12.01
C SER A 158 18.51 -14.02 -13.44
#